data_AF-A0A0G0UAX4-F1
#
_entry.id   AF-A0A0G0UAX4-F1
#
_cell.length_a   1.000
_cell.length_b   1.000
_cell.length_c   1.000
_cell.angle_alpha   90.00
_cell.angle_beta   90.00
_cell.angle_gamma   90.00
#
_symmetry.space_group_name_H-M   'P 1'
#
loop_
_entity.id
_entity.type
_entity.pdbx_description
1 polymer ?
#
loop_
_entity_poly.entity_id
_entity_poly.type
_entity_poly.pdbx_seq_one_letter_code
_entity_poly.pdbx_strand_id
1 'polypeptide(L)'
;MTIQLQFSIIFVMVEGNYPYISGKCGIPLENIGVPFRGNICGGSGRRIFCSIDSDNIVILDATEQKFRLSASVNTESVTVAVRSRDWKNGERHPDLFGKKFVAWALRYFESQGHFIGKFKSEWFQGDDIYSNINYVSYREGIESGLDPIQAAKNTWTGKTVVELGFTEVADLREYSGGRVTLNFQRPS
;
A
#
# COMPACT_ATOMS: atom_id res chain seq x y z
N MET A 1 9.18 -22.82 -20.89
CA MET A 1 10.03 -21.72 -20.38
C MET A 1 9.10 -20.60 -19.98
N THR A 2 8.66 -20.59 -18.72
CA THR A 2 7.67 -19.64 -18.24
C THR A 2 8.40 -18.35 -17.91
N ILE A 3 8.17 -17.31 -18.71
CA ILE A 3 8.67 -15.97 -18.44
C ILE A 3 7.92 -15.47 -17.21
N GLN A 4 8.55 -15.59 -16.04
CA GLN A 4 8.12 -14.87 -14.84
C GLN A 4 8.39 -13.40 -15.11
N LEU A 5 7.39 -12.71 -15.67
CA LEU A 5 7.38 -11.25 -15.66
C LEU A 5 7.26 -10.84 -14.19
N GLN A 6 8.39 -10.52 -13.56
CA GLN A 6 8.42 -9.74 -12.33
C GLN A 6 7.83 -8.36 -12.66
N PHE A 7 6.51 -8.27 -12.64
CA PHE A 7 5.84 -6.99 -12.57
C PHE A 7 6.00 -6.48 -11.14
N SER A 8 7.07 -5.72 -10.89
CA SER A 8 7.16 -4.85 -9.73
C SER A 8 6.12 -3.75 -9.88
N ILE A 9 4.89 -4.01 -9.48
CA ILE A 9 3.85 -2.97 -9.38
C ILE A 9 3.91 -2.39 -7.97
N ILE A 10 4.53 -1.23 -7.93
CA ILE A 10 4.70 -0.29 -6.81
C ILE A 10 3.37 0.46 -6.60
N PHE A 11 3.12 1.10 -5.43
CA PHE A 11 2.62 2.50 -5.26
C PHE A 11 2.28 2.75 -3.78
N VAL A 12 2.75 3.82 -3.15
CA VAL A 12 2.22 4.21 -1.83
C VAL A 12 1.68 5.63 -1.86
N MET A 13 0.39 5.84 -1.58
CA MET A 13 -0.25 7.17 -1.56
C MET A 13 -0.97 7.50 -0.23
N VAL A 14 -0.40 8.52 0.45
CA VAL A 14 -0.82 9.49 1.49
C VAL A 14 -1.94 9.25 2.51
N GLU A 15 -1.62 9.74 3.72
CA GLU A 15 -2.39 10.01 4.93
C GLU A 15 -3.90 10.28 4.81
N GLY A 16 -4.60 9.66 5.75
CA GLY A 16 -5.90 10.08 6.23
C GLY A 16 -6.34 9.20 7.39
N ASN A 17 -6.18 9.67 8.63
CA ASN A 17 -7.01 9.24 9.76
C ASN A 17 -8.46 9.72 9.50
N TYR A 18 -9.12 9.16 8.49
CA TYR A 18 -10.56 9.36 8.29
C TYR A 18 -11.29 8.15 8.87
N PRO A 19 -12.37 8.35 9.65
CA PRO A 19 -13.03 7.25 10.30
C PRO A 19 -13.59 6.28 9.27
N TYR A 20 -13.25 5.00 9.42
CA TYR A 20 -14.05 3.93 8.85
C TYR A 20 -15.34 3.82 9.65
N ILE A 21 -16.48 3.90 8.97
CA ILE A 21 -17.80 3.79 9.58
C ILE A 21 -18.54 2.68 8.85
N SER A 22 -18.54 1.48 9.44
CA SER A 22 -19.25 0.33 8.87
C SER A 22 -20.69 0.69 8.49
N GLY A 23 -21.11 0.31 7.28
CA GLY A 23 -22.44 0.63 6.75
C GLY A 23 -22.65 2.06 6.25
N LYS A 24 -21.64 2.94 6.33
CA LYS A 24 -21.66 4.29 5.71
C LYS A 24 -20.47 4.54 4.79
N CYS A 25 -19.30 3.99 5.13
CA CYS A 25 -18.09 4.05 4.33
C CYS A 25 -17.18 2.85 4.65
N GLY A 26 -16.47 2.38 3.64
CA GLY A 26 -15.47 1.31 3.76
C GLY A 26 -15.90 -0.01 3.17
N ILE A 27 -14.91 -0.87 2.93
CA ILE A 27 -15.13 -2.25 2.50
C ILE A 27 -15.18 -3.15 3.74
N PRO A 28 -16.16 -4.05 3.86
CA PRO A 28 -16.16 -5.06 4.92
C PRO A 28 -15.19 -6.21 4.57
N LEU A 29 -13.88 -5.91 4.57
CA LEU A 29 -12.83 -6.84 4.12
C LEU A 29 -12.89 -8.21 4.80
N GLU A 30 -13.17 -8.24 6.10
CA GLU A 30 -13.26 -9.47 6.91
C GLU A 30 -14.49 -10.34 6.57
N ASN A 31 -15.48 -9.79 5.85
CA ASN A 31 -16.70 -10.51 5.48
C ASN A 31 -16.66 -11.04 4.03
N ILE A 32 -15.58 -10.76 3.29
CA ILE A 32 -15.41 -11.28 1.94
C ILE A 32 -14.99 -12.75 2.05
N GLY A 33 -15.83 -13.68 1.55
CA GLY A 33 -15.48 -15.09 1.49
C GLY A 33 -14.34 -15.32 0.50
N VAL A 34 -13.14 -15.62 1.00
CA VAL A 34 -11.91 -15.81 0.22
C VAL A 34 -11.66 -17.29 -0.11
N PRO A 35 -11.13 -17.64 -1.31
CA PRO A 35 -10.80 -16.75 -2.43
C PRO A 35 -12.04 -16.15 -3.10
N PHE A 36 -11.91 -14.95 -3.67
CA PHE A 36 -13.03 -14.20 -4.23
C PHE A 36 -12.66 -13.48 -5.53
N ARG A 37 -13.54 -13.54 -6.52
CA ARG A 37 -13.46 -12.67 -7.70
C ARG A 37 -14.85 -12.18 -8.08
N GLY A 38 -15.05 -10.87 -8.04
CA GLY A 38 -16.36 -10.31 -8.34
C GLY A 38 -16.51 -8.87 -7.88
N ASN A 39 -17.75 -8.41 -7.83
CA ASN A 39 -18.09 -7.09 -7.33
C ASN A 39 -18.80 -7.20 -5.98
N ILE A 40 -18.50 -6.27 -5.09
CA ILE A 40 -19.19 -6.05 -3.83
C ILE A 40 -19.70 -4.61 -3.77
N CYS A 41 -20.59 -4.34 -2.81
CA CYS A 41 -21.03 -2.99 -2.49
C CYS A 41 -20.19 -2.46 -1.32
N GLY A 42 -19.51 -1.32 -1.51
CA GLY A 42 -18.87 -0.58 -0.42
C GLY A 42 -19.91 0.04 0.51
N GLY A 43 -19.49 0.47 1.70
CA GLY A 43 -20.36 1.13 2.66
C GLY A 43 -21.00 2.42 2.13
N SER A 44 -20.36 3.09 1.16
CA SER A 44 -20.91 4.27 0.49
C SER A 44 -21.94 3.97 -0.61
N GLY A 45 -22.18 2.69 -0.92
CA GLY A 45 -22.99 2.25 -2.06
C GLY A 45 -22.21 2.11 -3.38
N ARG A 46 -20.93 2.48 -3.41
CA ARG A 46 -20.09 2.31 -4.61
C ARG A 46 -19.84 0.84 -4.92
N ARG A 47 -19.74 0.54 -6.22
CA ARG A 47 -19.40 -0.79 -6.73
C ARG A 47 -17.89 -0.99 -6.70
N ILE A 48 -17.44 -1.99 -5.96
CA ILE A 48 -16.02 -2.29 -5.78
C ILE A 48 -15.73 -3.64 -6.43
N PHE A 49 -14.75 -3.68 -7.32
CA PHE A 49 -14.21 -4.93 -7.85
C PHE A 49 -13.16 -5.48 -6.89
N CYS A 50 -13.24 -6.77 -6.60
CA CYS A 50 -12.28 -7.52 -5.80
C CYS A 50 -11.80 -8.76 -6.55
N SER A 51 -10.50 -9.02 -6.50
CA SER A 51 -9.85 -10.27 -6.92
C SER A 51 -8.86 -10.64 -5.81
N ILE A 52 -9.13 -11.72 -5.10
CA ILE A 52 -8.42 -12.14 -3.89
C ILE A 52 -8.15 -13.63 -4.03
N ASP A 53 -6.87 -14.00 -4.08
CA ASP A 53 -6.37 -15.37 -4.05
C ASP A 53 -5.28 -15.50 -2.96
N SER A 54 -4.57 -16.62 -2.90
CA SER A 54 -3.61 -16.89 -1.81
C SER A 54 -2.42 -15.95 -1.78
N ASP A 55 -1.99 -15.44 -2.93
CA ASP A 55 -0.74 -14.70 -3.09
C ASP A 55 -0.93 -13.26 -3.61
N ASN A 56 -2.14 -12.92 -4.06
CA ASN A 56 -2.48 -11.64 -4.65
C ASN A 56 -3.87 -11.14 -4.20
N ILE A 57 -3.94 -9.83 -4.02
CA ILE A 57 -5.13 -9.10 -3.63
C ILE A 57 -5.23 -7.85 -4.51
N VAL A 58 -6.36 -7.65 -5.15
CA VAL A 58 -6.69 -6.45 -5.92
C VAL A 58 -8.10 -5.99 -5.55
N ILE A 59 -8.22 -4.73 -5.18
CA ILE A 59 -9.47 -4.05 -4.83
C ILE A 59 -9.47 -2.69 -5.51
N LEU A 60 -10.50 -2.37 -6.29
CA LEU A 60 -10.58 -1.09 -6.99
C LEU A 60 -12.04 -0.64 -7.15
N ASP A 61 -12.24 0.67 -7.25
CA ASP A 61 -13.55 1.20 -7.66
C ASP A 61 -13.82 0.77 -9.10
N ALA A 62 -14.96 0.10 -9.32
CA ALA A 62 -15.30 -0.47 -10.62
C ALA A 62 -15.54 0.61 -11.70
N THR A 63 -15.89 1.84 -11.29
CA THR A 63 -16.15 3.00 -12.15
C THR A 63 -14.94 3.94 -12.20
N GLU A 64 -14.31 4.20 -11.06
CA GLU A 64 -13.18 5.11 -10.91
C GLU A 64 -11.87 4.36 -10.61
N GLN A 65 -11.37 3.57 -11.56
CA GLN A 65 -10.23 2.67 -11.37
C GLN A 65 -8.91 3.35 -10.96
N LYS A 66 -8.84 4.69 -11.00
CA LYS A 66 -7.75 5.46 -10.40
C LYS A 66 -7.61 5.14 -8.91
N PHE A 67 -8.70 4.80 -8.22
CA PHE A 67 -8.69 4.38 -6.84
C PHE A 67 -8.55 2.86 -6.75
N ARG A 68 -7.43 2.41 -6.15
CA ARG A 68 -7.02 1.02 -6.13
C ARG A 68 -6.22 0.70 -4.88
N LEU A 69 -6.39 -0.51 -4.38
CA LEU A 69 -5.57 -1.15 -3.37
C LEU A 69 -5.14 -2.51 -3.93
N SER A 70 -3.86 -2.84 -3.90
CA SER A 70 -3.40 -4.19 -4.21
C SER A 70 -2.24 -4.59 -3.33
N ALA A 71 -2.13 -5.88 -3.05
CA ALA A 71 -1.03 -6.46 -2.33
C ALA A 71 -0.66 -7.79 -2.98
N SER A 72 0.63 -8.09 -3.02
CA SER A 72 1.13 -9.40 -3.42
C SER A 72 2.21 -9.86 -2.46
N VAL A 73 2.29 -11.17 -2.25
CA VAL A 73 3.28 -11.79 -1.39
C VAL A 73 4.13 -12.76 -2.19
N ASN A 74 5.42 -12.80 -1.88
CA ASN A 74 6.35 -13.85 -2.31
C ASN A 74 7.07 -14.43 -1.09
N THR A 75 8.06 -15.30 -1.30
CA THR A 75 8.70 -16.16 -0.27
C THR A 75 8.93 -15.51 1.10
N GLU A 76 9.25 -14.21 1.17
CA GLU A 76 9.39 -13.49 2.46
C GLU A 76 8.94 -12.03 2.43
N SER A 77 8.45 -11.53 1.30
CA SER A 77 8.16 -10.10 1.15
C SER A 77 6.77 -9.83 0.64
N VAL A 78 6.17 -8.79 1.21
CA VAL A 78 4.94 -8.20 0.70
C VAL A 78 5.27 -6.93 -0.08
N THR A 79 4.58 -6.77 -1.21
CA THR A 79 4.53 -5.53 -1.99
C THR A 79 3.11 -5.01 -1.94
N VAL A 80 2.93 -3.72 -1.69
CA VAL A 80 1.61 -3.10 -1.63
C VAL A 80 1.55 -1.88 -2.56
N ALA A 81 0.44 -1.77 -3.29
CA ALA A 81 0.07 -0.59 -4.06
C ALA A 81 -1.21 0.03 -3.47
N VAL A 82 -1.15 1.25 -2.92
CA VAL A 82 -2.28 1.96 -2.31
C VAL A 82 -2.50 3.29 -3.01
N ARG A 83 -3.70 3.48 -3.55
CA ARG A 83 -4.24 4.74 -4.06
C ARG A 83 -5.69 4.89 -3.60
N SER A 84 -5.87 5.30 -2.35
CA SER A 84 -7.18 5.65 -1.75
C SER A 84 -7.52 7.14 -1.82
N ARG A 85 -6.53 7.96 -2.15
CA ARG A 85 -6.62 9.41 -2.26
C ARG A 85 -5.76 9.87 -3.42
N ASP A 86 -6.23 10.85 -4.17
CA ASP A 86 -5.41 11.57 -5.13
C ASP A 86 -4.57 12.64 -4.42
N TRP A 87 -3.25 12.57 -4.60
CA TRP A 87 -2.32 13.46 -3.88
C TRP A 87 -2.32 14.89 -4.42
N LYS A 88 -2.78 15.12 -5.65
CA LYS A 88 -2.74 16.44 -6.31
C LYS A 88 -3.94 17.29 -5.90
N ASN A 89 -5.15 16.73 -5.98
CA ASN A 89 -6.38 17.46 -5.67
C ASN A 89 -6.97 17.09 -4.30
N GLY A 90 -6.38 16.12 -3.60
CA GLY A 90 -6.80 15.67 -2.28
C GLY A 90 -8.07 14.81 -2.26
N GLU A 91 -8.66 14.52 -3.42
CA GLU A 91 -9.88 13.72 -3.61
C GLU A 91 -9.72 12.34 -2.96
N ARG A 92 -10.74 11.89 -2.24
CA ARG A 92 -10.70 10.64 -1.48
C ARG A 92 -11.75 9.69 -1.98
N HIS A 93 -11.38 8.42 -2.14
CA HIS A 93 -12.37 7.37 -2.29
C HIS A 93 -13.07 7.14 -0.94
N PRO A 94 -14.41 7.08 -0.88
CA PRO A 94 -15.13 6.93 0.39
C PRO A 94 -14.91 5.57 1.05
N ASP A 95 -14.66 4.50 0.27
CA ASP A 95 -14.53 3.13 0.79
C ASP A 95 -13.11 2.52 0.82
N LEU A 96 -12.12 3.12 0.15
CA LEU A 96 -10.79 2.52 0.08
C LEU A 96 -9.95 3.10 1.22
N PHE A 97 -9.63 2.28 2.22
CA PHE A 97 -8.85 2.69 3.38
C PHE A 97 -7.47 2.02 3.35
N GLY A 98 -6.46 2.72 2.83
CA GLY A 98 -5.11 2.19 2.62
C GLY A 98 -4.51 1.50 3.83
N LYS A 99 -4.51 2.15 5.00
CA LYS A 99 -3.91 1.58 6.23
C LYS A 99 -4.63 0.31 6.70
N LYS A 100 -5.97 0.30 6.68
CA LYS A 100 -6.76 -0.88 7.03
C LYS A 100 -6.50 -2.03 6.06
N PHE A 101 -6.41 -1.73 4.78
CA PHE A 101 -6.09 -2.69 3.75
C PHE A 101 -4.70 -3.31 3.95
N VAL A 102 -3.66 -2.50 4.19
CA VAL A 102 -2.30 -3.01 4.45
C VAL A 102 -2.30 -3.98 5.63
N ALA A 103 -2.93 -3.58 6.74
CA ALA A 103 -3.02 -4.42 7.93
C ALA A 103 -3.80 -5.73 7.68
N TRP A 104 -4.91 -5.64 6.94
CA TRP A 104 -5.72 -6.81 6.58
C TRP A 104 -4.97 -7.75 5.63
N ALA A 105 -4.33 -7.22 4.59
CA ALA A 105 -3.58 -8.00 3.61
C ALA A 105 -2.43 -8.78 4.26
N LEU A 106 -1.70 -8.15 5.19
CA LEU A 106 -0.67 -8.83 5.98
C LEU A 106 -1.24 -10.02 6.77
N ARG A 107 -2.30 -9.79 7.56
CA ARG A 107 -2.94 -10.86 8.33
C ARG A 107 -3.48 -11.97 7.44
N TYR A 108 -4.06 -11.61 6.30
CA TYR A 108 -4.58 -12.56 5.33
C TYR A 108 -3.46 -13.45 4.79
N PHE A 109 -2.37 -12.88 4.27
CA PHE A 109 -1.23 -13.66 3.78
C PHE A 109 -0.58 -14.51 4.87
N GLU A 110 -0.42 -14.00 6.10
CA GLU A 110 0.07 -14.79 7.23
C GLU A 110 -0.87 -15.97 7.55
N SER A 111 -2.19 -15.78 7.46
CA SER A 111 -3.17 -16.85 7.64
C SER A 111 -3.13 -17.92 6.54
N GLN A 112 -2.62 -17.57 5.35
CA GLN A 112 -2.36 -18.52 4.26
C GLN A 112 -1.01 -19.26 4.42
N GLY A 113 -0.28 -19.01 5.51
CA GLY A 113 1.01 -19.66 5.81
C GLY A 113 2.23 -18.94 5.27
N HIS A 114 2.09 -17.70 4.76
CA HIS A 114 3.24 -16.90 4.36
C HIS A 114 3.94 -16.29 5.58
N PHE A 115 5.25 -16.46 5.65
CA PHE A 115 6.08 -15.69 6.58
C PHE A 115 6.49 -14.37 5.92
N ILE A 116 6.07 -13.24 6.48
CA ILE A 116 6.38 -11.91 5.93
C ILE A 116 7.44 -11.25 6.80
N GLY A 117 8.70 -11.48 6.46
CA GLY A 117 9.84 -10.84 7.12
C GLY A 117 10.11 -9.42 6.62
N LYS A 118 9.70 -9.10 5.39
CA LYS A 118 10.05 -7.84 4.72
C LYS A 118 8.86 -7.12 4.10
N PHE A 119 8.85 -5.81 4.21
CA PHE A 119 7.92 -4.92 3.53
C PHE A 119 8.69 -4.08 2.51
N LYS A 120 8.36 -4.23 1.22
CA LYS A 120 9.01 -3.50 0.13
C LYS A 120 8.17 -2.30 -0.30
N SER A 121 8.83 -1.16 -0.48
CA SER A 121 8.21 0.06 -0.97
C SER A 121 9.09 0.73 -2.00
N GLU A 122 8.47 1.37 -2.99
CA GLU A 122 9.17 2.27 -3.90
C GLU A 122 8.40 3.59 -4.05
N TRP A 123 9.13 4.68 -4.16
CA TRP A 123 8.62 6.03 -4.23
C TRP A 123 9.17 6.73 -5.47
N PHE A 124 8.30 7.44 -6.20
CA PHE A 124 8.66 8.11 -7.44
C PHE A 124 8.39 9.61 -7.35
N GLN A 125 9.30 10.38 -7.93
CA GLN A 125 9.16 11.78 -8.24
C GLN A 125 8.36 11.96 -9.53
N GLY A 126 7.58 13.03 -9.59
CA GLY A 126 7.02 13.53 -10.84
C GLY A 126 5.56 13.92 -10.73
N ASP A 127 4.92 13.94 -11.90
CA ASP A 127 3.53 14.34 -12.08
C ASP A 127 2.64 13.23 -12.66
N ASP A 128 3.19 12.04 -12.84
CA ASP A 128 2.44 10.92 -13.39
C ASP A 128 1.64 10.16 -12.31
N ILE A 129 0.98 9.08 -12.74
CA ILE A 129 0.19 8.23 -11.86
C ILE A 129 1.04 7.39 -10.87
N TYR A 130 2.36 7.38 -11.06
CA TYR A 130 3.33 6.60 -10.28
C TYR A 130 3.98 7.44 -9.17
N SER A 131 4.00 8.75 -9.39
CA SER A 131 4.45 9.77 -8.47
C SER A 131 3.63 9.76 -7.19
N ASN A 132 4.30 9.86 -6.05
CA ASN A 132 3.61 9.75 -4.78
C ASN A 132 4.21 10.57 -3.64
N ILE A 133 3.36 10.90 -2.66
CA ILE A 133 3.72 11.76 -1.52
C ILE A 133 4.89 11.24 -0.71
N ASN A 134 5.16 9.93 -0.69
CA ASN A 134 6.21 9.43 0.17
C ASN A 134 7.55 9.91 -0.35
N TYR A 135 7.69 10.06 -1.67
CA TYR A 135 8.84 10.74 -2.24
C TYR A 135 8.90 12.20 -1.76
N VAL A 136 7.80 12.95 -1.86
CA VAL A 136 7.74 14.36 -1.45
C VAL A 136 8.10 14.52 0.03
N SER A 137 7.41 13.83 0.93
CA SER A 137 7.66 13.88 2.38
C SER A 137 9.05 13.36 2.76
N TYR A 138 9.59 12.37 2.03
CA TYR A 138 10.97 11.93 2.21
C TYR A 138 11.94 13.06 1.87
N ARG A 139 11.80 13.69 0.70
CA ARG A 139 12.66 14.79 0.25
C ARG A 139 12.55 16.01 1.17
N GLU A 140 11.35 16.39 1.59
CA GLU A 140 11.12 17.45 2.58
C GLU A 140 11.84 17.15 3.90
N GLY A 141 11.82 15.89 4.34
CA GLY A 141 12.57 15.44 5.52
C GLY A 141 14.08 15.59 5.36
N ILE A 142 14.63 15.17 4.21
CA ILE A 142 16.06 15.34 3.88
C ILE A 142 16.43 16.83 3.84
N GLU A 143 15.63 17.66 3.19
CA GLU A 143 15.85 19.12 3.07
C GLU A 143 15.78 19.82 4.43
N SER A 144 14.99 19.27 5.35
CA SER A 144 14.90 19.74 6.74
C SER A 144 16.03 19.23 7.64
N GLY A 145 17.00 18.48 7.11
CA GLY A 145 18.17 17.98 7.84
C GLY A 145 17.97 16.65 8.57
N LEU A 146 16.89 15.92 8.30
CA LEU A 146 16.76 14.53 8.79
C LEU A 146 17.72 13.61 8.03
N ASP A 147 18.25 12.61 8.72
CA ASP A 147 18.95 11.52 8.04
C ASP A 147 17.95 10.69 7.20
N PRO A 148 18.43 9.98 6.15
CA PRO A 148 17.57 9.18 5.27
C PRO A 148 16.65 8.18 5.97
N ILE A 149 17.13 7.52 7.03
CA ILE A 149 16.32 6.51 7.73
C ILE A 149 15.20 7.19 8.51
N GLN A 150 15.49 8.29 9.20
CA GLN A 150 14.48 9.05 9.93
C GLN A 150 13.47 9.70 8.98
N ALA A 151 13.91 10.29 7.88
CA ALA A 151 13.04 10.84 6.84
C ALA A 151 12.12 9.76 6.27
N ALA A 152 12.66 8.57 5.97
CA ALA A 152 11.90 7.44 5.47
C ALA A 152 10.84 6.94 6.47
N LYS A 153 11.20 6.82 7.77
CA LYS A 153 10.27 6.45 8.84
C LYS A 153 9.15 7.47 9.06
N ASN A 154 9.40 8.75 8.75
CA ASN A 154 8.41 9.82 8.86
C ASN A 154 7.42 9.90 7.69
N THR A 155 7.64 9.16 6.60
CA THR A 155 6.66 9.04 5.51
C THR A 155 5.39 8.28 5.94
N TRP A 156 4.31 8.37 5.17
CA TRP A 156 3.10 7.59 5.44
C TRP A 156 3.38 6.08 5.43
N THR A 157 4.20 5.61 4.48
CA THR A 157 4.64 4.21 4.41
C THR A 157 5.37 3.84 5.70
N GLY A 158 6.37 4.63 6.08
CA GLY A 158 7.20 4.40 7.27
C GLY A 158 6.37 4.29 8.54
N LYS A 159 5.50 5.28 8.80
CA LYS A 159 4.58 5.26 9.94
C LYS A 159 3.69 4.01 9.93
N THR A 160 3.11 3.68 8.76
CA THR A 160 2.18 2.55 8.63
C THR A 160 2.86 1.21 8.92
N VAL A 161 4.05 0.97 8.37
CA VAL A 161 4.71 -0.34 8.50
C VAL A 161 5.42 -0.50 9.85
N VAL A 162 5.89 0.60 10.46
CA VAL A 162 6.42 0.61 11.83
C VAL A 162 5.33 0.20 12.82
N GLU A 163 4.11 0.73 12.68
CA GLU A 163 2.96 0.30 13.50
C GLU A 163 2.58 -1.17 13.30
N LEU A 164 2.95 -1.76 12.17
CA LEU A 164 2.71 -3.17 11.84
C LEU A 164 3.90 -4.09 12.19
N GLY A 165 4.89 -3.56 12.92
CA GLY A 165 6.03 -4.31 13.44
C GLY A 165 7.27 -4.34 12.54
N PHE A 166 7.27 -3.66 11.40
CA PHE A 166 8.45 -3.54 10.52
C PHE A 166 9.25 -2.28 10.90
N THR A 167 10.01 -2.37 11.99
CA THR A 167 10.65 -1.21 12.64
C THR A 167 12.08 -0.92 12.16
N GLU A 168 12.72 -1.87 11.49
CA GLU A 168 14.08 -1.75 10.97
C GLU A 168 14.08 -1.43 9.48
N VAL A 169 14.99 -0.55 9.05
CA VAL A 169 15.24 -0.26 7.63
C VAL A 169 16.44 -1.09 7.18
N ALA A 170 16.19 -2.11 6.36
CA ALA A 170 17.21 -3.05 5.90
C ALA A 170 18.01 -2.53 4.70
N ASP A 171 17.36 -1.76 3.82
CA ASP A 171 17.95 -1.21 2.60
C ASP A 171 17.17 0.02 2.18
N LEU A 172 17.87 1.11 1.86
CA LEU A 172 17.33 2.35 1.31
C LEU A 172 18.24 2.76 0.15
N ARG A 173 17.67 2.92 -1.05
CA ARG A 173 18.43 3.33 -2.24
C ARG A 173 17.73 4.45 -2.97
N GLU A 174 18.52 5.46 -3.31
CA GLU A 174 18.10 6.56 -4.18
C GLU A 174 18.70 6.33 -5.57
N TYR A 175 17.90 6.54 -6.60
CA TYR A 175 18.30 6.38 -8.00
C TYR A 175 18.24 7.74 -8.70
N SER A 176 19.17 7.94 -9.64
CA SER A 176 19.10 9.05 -10.60
C SER A 176 17.76 9.00 -11.34
N GLY A 177 17.02 10.12 -11.34
CA GLY A 177 15.67 10.19 -11.92
C GLY A 177 14.53 10.16 -10.90
N GLY A 178 14.82 10.28 -9.61
CA GLY A 178 13.78 10.51 -8.59
C GLY A 178 13.03 9.25 -8.18
N ARG A 179 13.73 8.10 -8.11
CA ARG A 179 13.18 6.87 -7.51
C ARG A 179 13.88 6.57 -6.19
N VAL A 180 13.10 6.23 -5.16
CA VAL A 180 13.59 5.70 -3.88
C VAL A 180 13.02 4.31 -3.66
N THR A 181 13.87 3.32 -3.37
CA THR A 181 13.43 1.98 -2.96
C THR A 181 13.76 1.77 -1.48
N LEU A 182 12.87 1.13 -0.75
CA LEU A 182 12.99 0.96 0.69
C LEU A 182 12.47 -0.41 1.15
N ASN A 183 13.26 -1.09 1.96
CA ASN A 183 12.90 -2.35 2.59
C ASN A 183 12.84 -2.18 4.10
N PHE A 184 11.66 -2.36 4.68
CA PHE A 184 11.53 -2.52 6.13
C PHE A 184 11.51 -3.99 6.51
N GLN A 185 12.02 -4.32 7.69
CA GLN A 185 12.00 -5.67 8.24
C GLN A 185 11.54 -5.69 9.69
N ARG A 186 11.04 -6.84 10.12
CA ARG A 186 10.78 -7.10 11.55
C ARG A 186 12.11 -7.23 12.29
N PRO A 187 12.20 -6.82 13.58
CA PRO A 187 13.34 -7.13 14.42
C PRO A 187 13.63 -8.64 14.42
N SER A 188 14.91 -9.00 14.41
CA SER A 188 15.36 -10.39 14.57
C SER A 188 15.21 -10.90 16.00
#